data_AF-A0A3D5Q4E0-F1
#
_entry.id   AF-A0A3D5Q4E0-F1
#
_cell.length_a   1.000
_cell.length_b   1.000
_cell.length_c   1.000
_cell.angle_alpha   90.00
_cell.angle_beta   90.00
_cell.angle_gamma   90.00
#
_symmetry.space_group_name_H-M   'P 1'
#
loop_
_entity.id
_entity.type
_entity.pdbx_description
1 polymer ?
#
loop_
_entity_poly.entity_id
_entity_poly.type
_entity_poly.pdbx_seq_one_letter_code
_entity_poly.pdbx_strand_id
1 'polypeptide(L)' 'MKTVAIIDYGMGNLHSARKAVEHVAPDVRVLVTDNADQIREADRVVLPGVGAIRDCMAE' A
#
# COMPACT_ATOMS: atom_id res chain seq x y z
N MET A 1 7.23 -15.34 -6.28
CA MET A 1 7.47 -13.87 -6.33
C MET A 1 7.05 -13.30 -5.00
N LYS A 2 7.88 -12.46 -4.37
CA LYS A 2 7.52 -11.81 -3.10
C LYS A 2 6.47 -10.74 -3.37
N THR A 3 5.46 -10.63 -2.52
CA THR A 3 4.37 -9.67 -2.65
C THR A 3 4.45 -8.60 -1.57
N VAL A 4 4.31 -7.34 -1.96
CA VAL A 4 4.17 -6.20 -1.04
C VAL A 4 2.78 -5.64 -1.22
N ALA A 5 1.95 -5.73 -0.19
CA ALA A 5 0.65 -5.07 -0.14
C ALA A 5 0.82 -3.62 0.31
N ILE A 6 0.26 -2.69 -0.45
CA ILE A 6 0.06 -1.29 -0.08
C ILE A 6 -1.42 -1.15 0.26
N ILE A 7 -1.71 -0.79 1.50
CA ILE A 7 -3.08 -0.66 1.97
C ILE A 7 -3.72 0.56 1.30
N ASP A 8 -4.76 0.30 0.52
CA ASP A 8 -5.66 1.34 0.02
C ASP A 8 -6.68 1.67 1.12
N TYR A 9 -6.71 2.92 1.55
CA TYR A 9 -7.70 3.42 2.50
C TYR A 9 -8.50 4.59 1.91
N GLY A 10 -8.55 4.70 0.58
CA GLY A 10 -9.35 5.69 -0.16
C GLY A 10 -8.66 7.04 -0.40
N MET A 11 -7.54 7.33 0.28
CA MET A 11 -6.82 8.60 0.13
C MET A 11 -5.29 8.44 0.28
N GLY A 12 -4.52 9.42 -0.22
CA GLY A 12 -3.07 9.50 0.00
C GLY A 12 -2.24 9.38 -1.27
N ASN A 13 -0.96 9.03 -1.11
CA ASN A 13 0.05 9.04 -2.17
C ASN A 13 0.30 7.65 -2.80
N LEU A 14 -0.76 6.83 -2.92
CA LEU A 14 -0.70 5.44 -3.38
C LEU A 14 0.11 5.26 -4.67
N HIS A 15 -0.09 6.14 -5.65
CA HIS A 15 0.64 6.08 -6.92
C HIS A 15 2.16 6.28 -6.73
N SER A 16 2.55 7.24 -5.88
CA SER A 16 3.95 7.51 -5.55
C SER A 16 4.56 6.38 -4.73
N ALA A 17 3.84 5.87 -3.74
CA ALA A 17 4.28 4.75 -2.92
C ALA A 17 4.48 3.48 -3.77
N ARG A 18 3.52 3.17 -4.64
CA ARG A 18 3.61 2.04 -5.59
C ARG A 18 4.83 2.15 -6.48
N LYS A 19 5.02 3.31 -7.14
CA LYS A 19 6.19 3.56 -7.99
C LYS A 19 7.50 3.48 -7.23
N ALA A 20 7.56 3.99 -6.00
CA ALA A 20 8.76 3.90 -5.18
C ALA A 20 9.13 2.45 -4.89
N VAL A 21 8.16 1.61 -4.51
CA VAL A 21 8.39 0.17 -4.27
C VAL A 21 8.79 -0.55 -5.55
N GLU A 22 8.10 -0.31 -6.67
CA GLU A 22 8.45 -0.89 -7.99
C GLU A 22 9.87 -0.50 -8.41
N HIS A 23 10.31 0.72 -8.10
CA HIS A 23 11.64 1.22 -8.46
C HIS A 23 12.77 0.59 -7.64
N VAL A 24 12.58 0.47 -6.32
CA VAL A 24 13.63 -0.07 -5.41
C VAL A 24 13.64 -1.59 -5.34
N ALA A 25 12.53 -2.24 -5.72
CA ALA A 25 12.35 -3.68 -5.65
C ALA A 25 11.64 -4.20 -6.92
N PRO A 26 12.30 -4.22 -8.09
CA PRO A 26 11.68 -4.63 -9.35
C PRO A 26 11.20 -6.09 -9.36
N ASP A 27 11.77 -6.95 -8.51
CA ASP A 27 11.43 -8.37 -8.42
C ASP A 27 10.24 -8.68 -7.49
N VAL A 28 9.63 -7.65 -6.88
CA VAL A 28 8.45 -7.83 -6.02
C VAL A 28 7.18 -7.45 -6.75
N ARG A 29 6.12 -8.22 -6.51
CA ARG A 29 4.77 -7.87 -6.93
C ARG A 29 4.21 -6.84 -5.96
N VAL A 30 3.91 -5.64 -6.44
CA VAL A 30 3.23 -4.62 -5.66
C VAL A 30 1.73 -4.76 -5.84
N LEU A 31 0.99 -4.90 -4.75
CA LEU A 31 -0.46 -5.02 -4.73
C LEU A 31 -1.03 -3.83 -3.95
N VAL A 32 -1.83 -2.98 -4.58
CA VAL A 32 -2.59 -1.94 -3.88
C VAL A 32 -3.98 -2.49 -3.61
N THR A 33 -4.40 -2.57 -2.35
CA THR A 33 -5.68 -3.22 -1.98
C THR A 33 -6.17 -2.79 -0.61
N ASP A 34 -7.49 -2.76 -0.44
CA ASP A 34 -8.22 -2.62 0.82
C ASP A 34 -8.73 -3.98 1.37
N ASN A 35 -8.52 -5.07 0.61
CA ASN A 35 -8.99 -6.39 0.96
C ASN A 35 -8.10 -7.03 2.04
N ALA A 36 -8.70 -7.26 3.21
CA ALA A 36 -8.00 -7.81 4.37
C ALA A 36 -7.34 -9.18 4.11
N ASP A 37 -7.92 -10.04 3.29
CA ASP A 37 -7.35 -11.37 3.01
C ASP A 37 -6.11 -11.25 2.12
N GLN A 38 -6.16 -10.39 1.10
CA GLN A 38 -5.00 -10.11 0.26
C GLN A 38 -3.84 -9.45 1.03
N ILE A 39 -4.15 -8.61 2.01
CA ILE A 39 -3.16 -8.01 2.91
C ILE A 39 -2.51 -9.08 3.79
N ARG A 40 -3.29 -10.03 4.31
CA ARG A 40 -2.79 -11.13 5.15
C ARG A 40 -1.90 -12.11 4.39
N GLU A 41 -2.19 -12.33 3.10
CA GLU A 41 -1.41 -13.21 2.23
C GLU A 41 -0.09 -12.59 1.73
N ALA A 42 0.08 -11.27 1.88
CA ALA A 42 1.28 -10.60 1.41
C ALA A 42 2.51 -10.85 2.30
N ASP A 43 3.69 -10.96 1.69
CA ASP A 43 4.95 -11.14 2.43
C ASP A 43 5.34 -9.90 3.25
N ARG A 44 4.90 -8.72 2.81
CA ARG A 44 5.12 -7.42 3.46
C ARG A 44 3.93 -6.52 3.24
N VAL A 45 3.71 -5.61 4.19
CA VAL A 45 2.62 -4.64 4.15
C VAL A 45 3.18 -3.23 4.32
N VAL A 46 2.65 -2.29 3.54
CA VAL A 46 2.91 -0.86 3.60
C VAL A 46 1.57 -0.18 3.89
N LEU A 47 1.49 0.55 5.00
CA LEU A 47 0.40 1.48 5.26
C LEU A 47 0.86 2.88 4.83
N PRO A 48 0.41 3.40 3.67
CA PRO A 48 0.79 4.73 3.22
C PRO A 48 0.17 5.81 4.12
N GLY A 49 0.72 7.02 4.10
CA GLY A 49 0.22 8.12 4.91
C GLY A 49 0.95 9.42 4.62
N VAL A 50 0.19 10.52 4.53
CA VAL A 50 0.72 11.89 4.38
C VAL A 50 0.48 12.76 5.63
N GLY A 51 0.23 12.13 6.79
CA GLY A 51 -0.05 12.85 8.04
C GLY A 51 -1.48 13.39 8.19
N ALA A 52 -2.31 13.34 7.13
CA ALA A 52 -3.73 13.70 7.14
C ALA A 52 -4.67 12.54 7.56
N ILE A 53 -4.14 11.49 8.21
CA ILE A 53 -4.91 10.31 8.64
C ILE A 53 -6.14 10.70 9.50
N ARG A 54 -6.03 11.81 10.24
CA ARG A 54 -7.08 12.33 11.11
C ARG A 54 -8.30 12.86 10.34
N ASP A 55 -8.08 13.42 9.16
CA ASP A 55 -9.15 13.97 8.32
C ASP A 55 -9.81 12.86 7.47
N CYS A 56 -9.07 11.80 7.13
CA CYS A 56 -9.56 10.70 6.30
C CYS A 56 -10.38 9.64 7.06
N MET A 57 -10.14 9.46 8.37
CA MET A 57 -10.90 8.47 9.18
C MET A 57 -12.27 8.97 9.63
N ALA A 58 -12.58 10.25 9.39
CA ALA A 58 -13.83 10.89 9.79
C ALA A 58 -14.89 10.92 8.67
N GLU A 59 -14.54 10.49 7.45
CA GLU A 59 -15.47 10.32 6.31
C GLU A 59 -15.85 8.86 6.10
#